data_AF-A0A3B9TS89-F1
#
_entry.id   AF-A0A3B9TS89-F1
#
_cell.length_a   1.000
_cell.length_b   1.000
_cell.length_c   1.000
_cell.angle_alpha   90.00
_cell.angle_beta   90.00
_cell.angle_gamma   90.00
#
_symmetry.space_group_name_H-M   'P 1'
#
loop_
_entity.id
_entity.type
_entity.pdbx_description
1 polymer ?
#
loop_
_entity_poly.entity_id
_entity_poly.type
_entity_poly.pdbx_seq_one_letter_code
_entity_poly.pdbx_strand_id
1 'polypeptide(L)'
;MTGSAPSRSNILFVLFLGIIGISTGSIFARYADANPIAISAYRSGIATAAMLPFVVARHRGEIAALERKTFLFVLLSGLFLALHFATWITSLFYTTIASSVVIVQTIPIWTALLSPFVTGDRVSRLSW
;
A
#
# COMPACT_ATOMS: atom_id res chain seq x y z
N MET A 1 -24.44 9.56 -10.09
CA MET A 1 -23.53 10.36 -9.25
C MET A 1 -22.47 11.01 -10.14
N THR A 2 -22.78 12.16 -10.73
CA THR A 2 -21.85 12.94 -11.56
C THR A 2 -21.00 13.81 -10.64
N GLY A 3 -19.99 13.22 -10.00
CA GLY A 3 -18.99 14.00 -9.28
C GLY A 3 -18.21 14.83 -10.30
N SER A 4 -18.25 16.15 -10.18
CA SER A 4 -17.37 17.05 -10.95
C SER A 4 -15.93 16.57 -10.81
N ALA A 5 -15.21 16.47 -11.94
CA ALA A 5 -13.81 16.05 -11.91
C ALA A 5 -13.04 16.88 -10.87
N PRO A 6 -12.24 16.24 -10.00
CA PRO A 6 -11.53 16.96 -8.95
C PRO A 6 -10.62 18.03 -9.58
N SER A 7 -10.57 19.21 -8.97
CA SER A 7 -9.72 20.30 -9.47
C SER A 7 -8.26 19.84 -9.50
N ARG A 8 -7.49 20.30 -10.50
CA ARG A 8 -6.05 19.96 -10.60
C ARG A 8 -5.31 20.31 -9.30
N SER A 9 -5.68 21.43 -8.66
CA SER A 9 -5.11 21.84 -7.37
C SER A 9 -5.37 20.82 -6.25
N ASN A 10 -6.58 20.26 -6.17
CA ASN A 10 -6.91 19.26 -5.15
C ASN A 10 -6.10 17.97 -5.37
N ILE A 11 -5.93 17.55 -6.63
CA ILE A 11 -5.13 16.36 -6.97
C ILE A 11 -3.67 16.58 -6.55
N LEU A 12 -3.08 17.71 -6.95
CA LEU A 12 -1.69 18.05 -6.60
C LEU A 12 -1.49 18.14 -5.09
N PHE A 13 -2.45 18.70 -4.37
CA PHE A 13 -2.40 18.79 -2.91
C PHE A 13 -2.42 17.42 -2.23
N VAL A 14 -3.31 16.52 -2.64
CA VAL A 14 -3.37 15.15 -2.08
C VAL A 14 -2.10 14.37 -2.40
N LEU A 15 -1.57 14.50 -3.62
CA LEU A 15 -0.30 13.87 -4.00
C LEU A 15 0.86 14.41 -3.17
N PHE A 16 0.93 15.72 -2.97
CA PHE A 16 1.96 16.36 -2.15
C PHE A 16 1.95 15.82 -0.71
N LEU A 17 0.76 15.75 -0.08
CA LEU A 17 0.61 15.16 1.25
C LEU A 17 1.01 13.67 1.28
N GLY A 18 0.61 12.91 0.25
CA GLY A 18 0.98 11.50 0.11
C GLY A 18 2.50 11.31 0.01
N ILE A 19 3.17 12.14 -0.78
CA ILE A 19 4.64 12.10 -0.95
C ILE A 19 5.33 12.37 0.38
N ILE A 20 4.92 13.42 1.11
CA ILE A 20 5.49 13.72 2.44
C ILE A 20 5.30 12.55 3.39
N GLY A 21 4.10 11.97 3.44
CA GLY A 21 3.80 10.83 4.31
C GLY A 21 4.64 9.59 3.99
N ILE A 22 4.81 9.26 2.71
CA ILE A 22 5.60 8.11 2.28
C ILE A 22 7.10 8.34 2.52
N SER A 23 7.62 9.54 2.23
CA SER A 23 9.05 9.86 2.37
C SER A 23 9.52 9.90 3.83
N THR A 24 8.67 10.35 4.75
CA THR A 24 9.01 10.42 6.19
C THR A 24 8.76 9.11 6.94
N GLY A 25 7.86 8.27 6.42
CA GLY A 25 7.44 7.04 7.10
C GLY A 25 8.57 6.05 7.40
N SER A 26 9.53 5.87 6.49
CA SER A 26 10.66 4.94 6.70
C SER A 26 11.65 5.45 7.74
N ILE A 27 11.81 6.77 7.86
CA ILE A 27 12.68 7.41 8.85
C ILE A 27 12.09 7.19 10.26
N PHE A 28 10.80 7.48 10.44
CA PHE A 28 10.13 7.23 11.73
C PHE A 28 10.10 5.76 12.11
N ALA A 29 9.89 4.86 11.14
CA ALA A 29 9.92 3.43 11.39
C ALA A 29 11.31 2.94 11.85
N ARG A 30 12.41 3.46 11.28
CA ARG A 30 13.77 3.11 11.71
C ARG A 30 14.15 3.73 13.06
N TYR A 31 13.58 4.89 13.38
CA TYR A 31 13.83 5.58 14.65
C TYR A 31 13.07 4.96 15.84
N ALA A 32 12.02 4.18 15.57
CA ALA A 32 11.28 3.48 16.60
C ALA A 32 12.17 2.38 17.24
N ASP A 33 12.37 2.48 18.55
CA ASP A 33 13.12 1.48 19.33
C ASP A 33 12.23 0.28 19.67
N ALA A 34 11.91 -0.51 18.64
CA ALA A 34 11.04 -1.67 18.75
C ALA A 34 11.39 -2.74 17.70
N ASN A 35 10.86 -3.95 17.90
CA ASN A 35 11.03 -5.03 16.93
C ASN A 35 10.39 -4.65 15.57
N PRO A 36 11.05 -4.90 14.42
CA PRO A 36 10.52 -4.59 13.08
C PRO A 36 9.12 -5.13 12.80
N ILE A 37 8.80 -6.33 13.32
CA ILE A 37 7.48 -6.95 13.17
C ILE A 37 6.44 -6.15 13.97
N ALA A 38 6.77 -5.73 15.19
CA ALA A 38 5.90 -4.91 16.03
C ALA A 38 5.64 -3.55 15.35
N ILE A 39 6.68 -2.89 14.83
CA ILE A 39 6.56 -1.62 14.10
C ILE A 39 5.62 -1.78 12.90
N SER A 40 5.80 -2.85 12.12
CA SER A 40 4.95 -3.16 10.95
C SER A 40 3.48 -3.38 11.34
N ALA A 41 3.25 -4.13 12.42
CA ALA A 41 1.93 -4.44 12.94
C ALA A 41 1.22 -3.20 13.47
N TYR A 42 1.88 -2.39 14.30
CA TYR A 42 1.32 -1.14 14.82
C TYR A 42 1.05 -0.13 13.71
N ARG A 43 1.99 0.06 12.77
CA ARG A 43 1.81 1.00 11.66
C ARG A 43 0.59 0.66 10.81
N SER A 44 0.48 -0.60 10.40
CA SER A 44 -0.64 -1.06 9.56
C SER A 44 -1.96 -1.15 10.35
N GLY A 45 -1.88 -1.56 11.61
CA GLY A 45 -3.03 -1.69 12.50
C GLY A 45 -3.65 -0.33 12.85
N ILE A 46 -2.83 0.68 13.16
CA ILE A 46 -3.30 2.05 13.43
C ILE A 46 -3.93 2.64 12.18
N ALA A 47 -3.29 2.50 11.01
CA ALA A 47 -3.88 2.96 9.74
C ALA A 47 -5.23 2.29 9.47
N THR A 48 -5.32 0.98 9.69
CA THR A 48 -6.57 0.22 9.54
C THR A 48 -7.62 0.71 10.53
N ALA A 49 -7.28 0.88 11.81
CA ALA A 49 -8.21 1.35 12.84
C ALA A 49 -8.72 2.77 12.55
N ALA A 50 -7.86 3.65 12.05
CA ALA A 50 -8.23 5.01 11.65
C ALA A 50 -9.21 5.02 10.46
N MET A 51 -9.03 4.11 9.49
CA MET A 51 -9.90 4.01 8.31
C MET A 51 -11.19 3.22 8.56
N LEU A 52 -11.15 2.26 9.48
CA LEU A 52 -12.25 1.34 9.78
C LEU A 52 -13.61 2.04 10.03
N PRO A 53 -13.72 3.09 10.87
CA PRO A 53 -15.02 3.71 11.13
C PRO A 53 -15.62 4.34 9.86
N PHE A 54 -14.80 4.95 9.00
CA PHE A 54 -15.27 5.55 7.75
C PHE A 54 -15.74 4.49 6.76
N VAL A 55 -14.98 3.39 6.64
CA VAL A 55 -15.31 2.28 5.75
C VAL A 55 -16.58 1.57 6.20
N VAL A 56 -16.70 1.24 7.49
CA VAL A 56 -17.89 0.57 8.03
C VAL A 56 -19.12 1.48 7.97
N ALA A 57 -18.98 2.78 8.27
CA ALA A 57 -20.11 3.71 8.20
C ALA A 57 -20.68 3.86 6.79
N ARG A 58 -19.83 3.87 5.76
CA ARG A 58 -20.23 4.18 4.39
C ARG A 58 -20.42 2.95 3.49
N HIS A 59 -19.70 1.86 3.74
CA HIS A 59 -19.60 0.71 2.83
C HIS A 59 -19.96 -0.64 3.48
N ARG A 60 -20.60 -0.65 4.66
CA ARG A 60 -21.02 -1.91 5.32
C ARG A 60 -21.83 -2.85 4.43
N GLY A 61 -22.69 -2.30 3.57
CA GLY A 61 -23.55 -3.11 2.68
C GLY A 61 -22.76 -3.83 1.61
N GLU A 62 -21.75 -3.17 1.04
CA GLU A 62 -20.84 -3.77 0.05
C GLU A 62 -19.99 -4.87 0.68
N ILE A 63 -19.50 -4.65 1.91
CA ILE A 63 -18.72 -5.63 2.66
C ILE A 63 -19.56 -6.88 2.97
N ALA A 64 -20.81 -6.69 3.40
CA ALA A 64 -21.72 -7.79 3.71
C ALA A 64 -22.15 -8.59 2.47
N ALA A 65 -22.14 -7.97 1.29
CA ALA A 65 -22.49 -8.60 0.02
C ALA A 65 -21.32 -9.34 -0.66
N LEU A 66 -20.13 -9.39 -0.04
CA LEU A 66 -18.96 -10.04 -0.63
C LEU A 66 -19.18 -11.54 -0.80
N GLU A 67 -18.97 -12.03 -2.02
CA GLU A 67 -18.92 -13.45 -2.31
C GLU A 67 -17.74 -14.11 -1.58
N ARG A 68 -17.91 -15.36 -1.12
CA ARG A 68 -16.88 -16.13 -0.40
C ARG A 68 -15.54 -16.20 -1.15
N LYS A 69 -15.58 -16.33 -2.49
CA LYS A 69 -14.39 -16.35 -3.34
C LYS A 69 -13.64 -15.02 -3.28
N THR A 70 -14.35 -13.91 -3.42
CA THR A 70 -13.79 -12.55 -3.32
C THR A 70 -13.24 -12.29 -1.92
N PHE A 71 -13.96 -12.71 -0.88
CA PHE A 71 -13.48 -12.62 0.49
C PHE A 71 -12.14 -13.36 0.71
N LEU A 72 -11.97 -14.53 0.10
CA LEU A 72 -10.69 -15.25 0.15
C LEU A 72 -9.57 -14.48 -0.54
N PHE A 73 -9.83 -13.87 -1.70
CA PHE A 73 -8.84 -13.00 -2.37
C PHE A 73 -8.49 -11.76 -1.57
N VAL A 74 -9.45 -11.16 -0.86
CA VAL A 74 -9.21 -10.04 0.06
C VAL A 74 -8.29 -10.47 1.20
N LEU A 75 -8.57 -11.62 1.84
CA LEU A 75 -7.71 -12.15 2.90
C LEU A 75 -6.30 -12.47 2.38
N LEU A 76 -6.20 -13.10 1.21
CA LEU A 76 -4.91 -13.43 0.60
C LEU A 76 -4.10 -12.16 0.28
N SER A 77 -4.76 -11.14 -0.29
CA SER A 77 -4.13 -9.84 -0.55
C SER A 77 -3.65 -9.18 0.74
N GLY A 78 -4.45 -9.25 1.82
CA GLY A 78 -4.06 -8.76 3.15
C GLY A 78 -2.85 -9.49 3.72
N LEU A 79 -2.77 -10.81 3.55
CA LEU A 79 -1.62 -11.62 3.97
C LEU A 79 -0.34 -11.21 3.22
N PHE A 80 -0.40 -11.10 1.89
CA PHE A 80 0.75 -10.63 1.10
C PHE A 80 1.17 -9.21 1.48
N LEU A 81 0.21 -8.32 1.75
CA LEU A 81 0.50 -6.96 2.21
C LEU A 81 1.18 -6.95 3.58
N ALA A 82 0.74 -7.82 4.51
CA ALA A 82 1.38 -7.98 5.81
C ALA A 82 2.82 -8.50 5.67
N LEU A 83 3.04 -9.52 4.84
CA LEU A 83 4.38 -10.04 4.53
C LEU A 83 5.27 -8.98 3.88
N HIS A 84 4.71 -8.18 2.95
CA HIS A 84 5.42 -7.08 2.32
C HIS A 84 5.88 -6.06 3.37
N PHE A 85 5.00 -5.58 4.25
CA PHE A 85 5.40 -4.62 5.28
C PHE A 85 6.39 -5.22 6.29
N ALA A 86 6.20 -6.47 6.71
CA ALA A 86 7.12 -7.15 7.60
C ALA A 86 8.54 -7.24 6.99
N THR A 87 8.65 -7.68 5.74
CA THR A 87 9.94 -7.80 5.04
C THR A 87 10.56 -6.44 4.74
N TRP A 88 9.77 -5.45 4.31
CA TRP A 88 10.26 -4.11 4.03
C TRP A 88 10.78 -3.41 5.28
N ILE A 89 10.01 -3.35 6.37
CA ILE A 89 10.47 -2.70 7.61
C ILE A 89 11.70 -3.43 8.15
N THR A 90 11.70 -4.76 8.13
CA THR A 90 12.89 -5.55 8.51
C THR A 90 14.12 -5.19 7.69
N SER A 91 13.98 -4.96 6.37
CA SER A 91 15.08 -4.53 5.50
C SER A 91 15.68 -3.18 5.90
N LEU A 92 14.92 -2.29 6.54
CA LEU A 92 15.41 -0.99 7.03
C LEU A 92 16.42 -1.13 8.17
N PHE A 93 16.42 -2.27 8.87
CA PHE A 93 17.36 -2.57 9.94
C PHE A 93 18.58 -3.35 9.45
N TYR A 94 18.48 -4.06 8.33
CA TYR A 94 19.61 -4.79 7.72
C TYR A 94 20.41 -3.96 6.71
N THR A 95 19.82 -2.91 6.13
CA THR A 95 20.45 -2.09 5.08
C THR A 95 20.29 -0.59 5.35
N THR A 96 20.88 0.26 4.51
CA THR A 96 20.58 1.70 4.57
C THR A 96 19.15 1.95 4.08
N ILE A 97 18.50 2.99 4.63
CA ILE A 97 17.15 3.39 4.18
C ILE A 97 17.17 3.62 2.66
N ALA A 98 18.21 4.27 2.13
CA ALA A 98 18.35 4.55 0.70
C ALA A 98 18.38 3.27 -0.14
N SER A 99 19.23 2.30 0.21
CA SER A 99 19.33 1.03 -0.53
C SER A 99 18.03 0.23 -0.47
N SER A 100 17.40 0.13 0.70
CA SER A 100 16.10 -0.54 0.86
C SER A 100 15.01 0.11 0.00
N VAL A 101 14.89 1.44 0.04
CA VAL A 101 13.89 2.17 -0.76
C VAL A 101 14.15 2.01 -2.25
N VAL A 102 15.40 2.08 -2.72
CA VAL A 102 15.75 1.87 -4.14
C VAL A 102 15.29 0.50 -4.62
N ILE A 103 15.52 -0.56 -3.84
CA ILE A 103 15.06 -1.92 -4.19
C ILE A 103 13.54 -1.98 -4.25
N VAL A 104 12.82 -1.37 -3.29
CA VAL A 104 11.36 -1.35 -3.32
C VAL A 104 10.83 -0.55 -4.52
N GLN A 105 11.50 0.52 -4.93
CA GLN A 105 11.09 1.31 -6.09
C GLN A 105 11.28 0.58 -7.43
N THR A 106 11.82 -0.65 -7.43
CA THR A 106 11.78 -1.51 -8.62
C THR A 106 10.46 -2.29 -8.75
N ILE A 107 9.47 -2.07 -7.87
CA ILE A 107 8.09 -2.61 -8.01
C ILE A 107 7.57 -2.49 -9.44
N PRO A 108 7.70 -1.33 -10.13
CA PRO A 108 7.21 -1.20 -11.48
C PRO A 108 7.77 -2.31 -12.41
N ILE A 109 9.08 -2.60 -12.35
CA ILE A 109 9.72 -3.64 -13.18
C ILE A 109 9.05 -4.99 -12.95
N TRP A 110 8.84 -5.35 -11.69
CA TRP A 110 8.16 -6.60 -11.32
C TRP A 110 6.70 -6.62 -11.78
N THR A 111 5.98 -5.51 -11.66
CA THR A 111 4.61 -5.43 -12.16
C THR A 111 4.56 -5.61 -13.68
N ALA A 112 5.43 -4.97 -14.45
CA ALA A 112 5.48 -5.16 -15.90
C ALA A 112 5.78 -6.60 -16.30
N LEU A 113 6.69 -7.26 -15.59
CA LEU A 113 7.05 -8.65 -15.86
C LEU A 113 5.92 -9.62 -15.51
N LEU A 114 5.18 -9.36 -14.43
CA LEU A 114 4.14 -10.28 -13.93
C LEU A 114 2.74 -10.01 -14.49
N SER A 115 2.42 -8.77 -14.90
CA SER A 115 1.10 -8.40 -15.46
C SER A 115 0.63 -9.29 -16.61
N PRO A 116 1.47 -9.66 -17.61
CA PRO A 116 1.06 -10.56 -18.68
C PRO A 116 0.65 -11.95 -18.18
N PHE A 117 1.24 -12.42 -17.07
CA PHE A 117 0.97 -13.74 -16.52
C PHE A 117 -0.21 -13.75 -15.53
N VAL A 118 -0.41 -12.65 -14.80
CA VAL A 118 -1.44 -12.55 -13.74
C VAL A 118 -2.74 -11.97 -14.28
N THR A 119 -2.66 -10.88 -15.05
CA THR A 119 -3.81 -10.13 -15.53
C THR A 119 -4.11 -10.41 -17.01
N GLY A 120 -3.13 -10.92 -17.76
CA GLY A 120 -3.24 -11.13 -19.22
C GLY A 120 -3.07 -9.85 -20.04
N ASP A 121 -2.96 -8.70 -19.38
CA ASP A 121 -2.75 -7.40 -20.02
C ASP A 121 -1.34 -7.30 -20.57
N ARG A 122 -1.24 -7.06 -21.88
CA ARG A 122 0.04 -6.78 -22.54
C ARG A 122 0.45 -5.36 -22.20
N VAL A 123 1.58 -5.24 -21.52
CA VAL A 123 2.21 -3.96 -21.22
C VAL A 123 2.52 -3.24 -22.54
N SER A 124 1.83 -2.13 -22.81
CA SER A 124 2.08 -1.29 -23.99
C SER A 124 3.45 -0.62 -23.86
N ARG A 125 4.24 -0.63 -24.95
CA ARG A 125 5.54 0.05 -25.06
C ARG A 125 5.48 1.57 -24.86
N LEU A 126 4.28 2.17 -24.88
CA LEU A 126 4.05 3.62 -24.69
C LEU A 126 3.63 3.97 -23.25
N SER A 127 3.25 2.99 -22.44
CA SER A 127 2.91 3.16 -21.01
C SER A 127 4.09 2.92 -20.06
N TRP A 128 5.28 2.76 -20.63
CA TRP A 128 6.57 2.47 -20.00
C TRP A 128 7.66 3.29 -20.68
#